data_AF-A0A926XXH3-F1
#
_entry.id   AF-A0A926XXH3-F1
#
_cell.length_a   1.000
_cell.length_b   1.000
_cell.length_c   1.000
_cell.angle_alpha   90.00
_cell.angle_beta   90.00
_cell.angle_gamma   90.00
#
_symmetry.space_group_name_H-M   'P 1'
#
loop_
_entity.id
_entity.type
_entity.pdbx_description
1 polymer ?
#
loop_
_entity_poly.entity_id
_entity_poly.type
_entity_poly.pdbx_seq_one_letter_code
_entity_poly.pdbx_strand_id
1 'polypeptide(L)' 'MVRTHFDSQYEYFVDFFQGKPVKMMRDRKTGELLFDAESVAPILGFASAEEMFSNDAVLDLLNEQITKGQGRPIRRM' A
#
# COMPACT_ATOMS: atom_id res chain seq x y z
N MET A 1 -4.49 13.35 -7.38
CA MET A 1 -5.40 12.38 -6.72
C MET A 1 -6.86 12.59 -7.13
N VAL A 2 -7.53 11.54 -7.59
CA VAL A 2 -8.95 11.53 -7.98
C VAL A 2 -9.68 10.45 -7.16
N ARG A 3 -10.81 10.81 -6.51
CA ARG A 3 -11.65 9.84 -5.79
C ARG A 3 -12.48 9.02 -6.77
N THR A 4 -12.42 7.70 -6.68
CA THR A 4 -13.09 6.79 -7.61
C THR A 4 -14.34 6.15 -7.01
N HIS A 5 -14.31 5.83 -5.72
CA HIS A 5 -15.44 5.18 -5.03
C HIS A 5 -15.37 5.46 -3.52
N PHE A 6 -16.43 5.14 -2.79
CA PHE A 6 -16.43 5.09 -1.32
C PHE A 6 -17.48 4.11 -0.81
N ASP A 7 -17.21 3.52 0.34
CA ASP A 7 -18.14 2.64 1.05
C ASP A 7 -18.27 3.07 2.53
N SER A 8 -18.86 2.19 3.37
CA SER A 8 -19.08 2.46 4.78
C SER A 8 -17.80 2.56 5.61
N GLN A 9 -16.68 2.03 5.12
CA GLN A 9 -15.39 1.95 5.82
C GLN A 9 -14.30 2.77 5.11
N TYR A 10 -14.29 2.80 3.77
CA TYR A 10 -13.17 3.33 2.99
C TYR A 10 -13.58 4.36 1.94
N GLU A 11 -12.66 5.28 1.64
CA GLU A 11 -12.66 6.08 0.42
C GLU A 11 -11.56 5.59 -0.52
N TYR A 12 -11.86 5.40 -1.79
CA TYR A 12 -10.92 4.89 -2.79
C TYR A 12 -10.46 6.01 -3.72
N PHE A 13 -9.17 6.02 -4.01
CA PHE A 13 -8.52 7.03 -4.83
C PHE A 13 -7.60 6.39 -5.86
N VAL A 14 -7.40 7.11 -6.96
CA VAL A 14 -6.32 6.86 -7.92
C VAL A 14 -5.51 8.14 -8.09
N ASP A 15 -4.19 8.01 -8.07
CA ASP A 15 -3.28 9.08 -8.48
C ASP A 15 -2.21 8.53 -9.42
N PHE A 16 -1.32 9.39 -9.88
CA PHE A 16 -0.21 8.99 -10.75
C PHE A 16 1.12 9.34 -10.09
N PHE A 17 2.01 8.35 -10.00
CA PHE A 17 3.39 8.55 -9.57
C PHE A 17 4.32 8.15 -10.71
N GLN A 18 5.14 9.09 -11.18
CA GLN A 18 6.02 8.89 -12.35
C GLN A 18 5.27 8.35 -13.59
N GLY A 19 4.04 8.81 -13.80
CA GLY A 19 3.19 8.37 -14.91
C GLY A 19 2.53 6.99 -14.72
N LYS A 20 2.80 6.28 -13.62
CA LYS A 20 2.16 5.00 -13.27
C LYS A 20 0.97 5.24 -12.35
N PRO A 21 -0.20 4.62 -12.60
CA PRO A 21 -1.37 4.77 -11.73
C PRO A 21 -1.13 4.07 -10.39
N VAL A 22 -1.50 4.75 -9.30
CA VAL A 22 -1.42 4.27 -7.92
C VAL A 22 -2.80 4.28 -7.31
N LYS A 23 -3.30 3.09 -6.96
CA LYS A 23 -4.55 2.96 -6.21
C LYS A 23 -4.26 3.13 -4.72
N MET A 24 -5.15 3.85 -4.06
CA MET A 24 -5.07 4.11 -2.62
C MET A 24 -6.44 3.94 -2.01
N MET A 25 -6.47 3.53 -0.74
CA MET A 25 -7.68 3.55 0.08
C MET A 25 -7.41 4.34 1.36
N ARG A 26 -8.41 5.08 1.82
CA ARG A 26 -8.35 5.81 3.07
C ARG A 26 -9.40 5.28 4.03
N ASP A 27 -8.98 4.84 5.21
CA ASP A 27 -9.89 4.46 6.29
C ASP A 27 -10.64 5.70 6.80
N ARG A 28 -11.96 5.63 6.84
CA ARG A 28 -12.81 6.77 7.24
C ARG A 28 -12.84 7.03 8.75
N LYS A 29 -12.51 6.02 9.57
CA LYS A 29 -12.47 6.11 11.03
C LYS A 29 -11.11 6.60 11.53
N THR A 30 -10.02 6.03 11.03
CA THR A 30 -8.65 6.37 11.46
C THR A 30 -8.04 7.48 10.62
N GLY A 31 -8.54 7.67 9.40
CA GLY A 31 -7.95 8.60 8.43
C GLY A 31 -6.70 8.07 7.75
N GLU A 32 -6.26 6.84 8.08
CA GLU A 32 -5.04 6.21 7.55
C GLU A 32 -5.17 5.99 6.03
N LEU A 33 -4.10 6.35 5.30
CA LEU A 33 -3.99 6.16 3.87
C LEU A 33 -3.15 4.92 3.59
N LEU A 34 -3.72 3.97 2.86
CA LEU A 34 -3.12 2.71 2.47
C LEU A 34 -2.92 2.71 0.96
N PHE A 35 -1.80 2.15 0.52
CA PHE A 35 -1.47 1.99 -0.89
C PHE A 35 -1.74 0.55 -1.32
N ASP A 36 -2.30 0.41 -2.52
CA ASP A 36 -2.46 -0.89 -3.15
C ASP A 36 -1.11 -1.46 -3.58
N ALA A 37 -0.76 -2.63 -3.08
CA ALA A 37 0.55 -3.24 -3.32
C ALA A 37 0.80 -3.55 -4.80
N GLU A 38 -0.23 -3.96 -5.54
CA GLU A 38 -0.12 -4.24 -6.98
C GLU A 38 0.20 -2.99 -7.79
N SER A 39 -0.31 -1.83 -7.36
CA SER A 39 0.02 -0.56 -8.00
C SER A 39 1.41 -0.05 -7.61
N VAL A 40 1.92 -0.42 -6.44
CA VAL A 40 3.23 0.02 -5.91
C VAL A 40 4.38 -0.85 -6.44
N ALA A 41 4.19 -2.16 -6.58
CA ALA A 41 5.20 -3.08 -7.10
C ALA A 41 5.92 -2.58 -8.37
N PRO A 42 5.21 -2.16 -9.45
CA PRO A 42 5.86 -1.66 -10.66
C PRO A 42 6.58 -0.33 -10.46
N ILE A 43 6.25 0.47 -9.44
CA ILE A 43 6.99 1.70 -9.10
C ILE A 43 8.33 1.35 -8.48
N LEU A 44 8.37 0.29 -7.68
CA LEU A 44 9.59 -0.20 -7.03
C LEU A 44 10.43 -1.10 -7.93
N GLY A 45 9.97 -1.38 -9.15
CA GLY A 45 10.72 -2.15 -10.16
C GLY A 45 10.38 -3.65 -10.20
N PHE A 46 9.32 -4.08 -9.50
CA PHE A 46 8.83 -5.45 -9.53
C PHE A 46 7.69 -5.61 -10.55
N ALA A 47 7.54 -6.80 -11.13
CA ALA A 47 6.46 -7.08 -12.08
C ALA A 47 5.09 -7.25 -11.39
N SER A 48 5.08 -7.70 -10.13
CA SER A 48 3.85 -7.91 -9.34
C SER A 48 4.08 -7.72 -7.84
N ALA A 49 3.00 -7.57 -7.07
CA ALA A 49 3.10 -7.57 -5.60
C ALA A 49 3.65 -8.90 -5.07
N GLU A 50 3.33 -10.02 -5.71
CA GLU A 50 3.85 -11.35 -5.34
C GLU A 50 5.38 -11.40 -5.46
N GLU A 51 5.95 -10.89 -6.55
CA GLU A 51 7.40 -10.84 -6.73
C GLU A 51 8.05 -9.92 -5.67
N MET A 52 7.44 -8.76 -5.43
CA MET A 52 7.90 -7.82 -4.40
C MET A 52 7.94 -8.46 -3.01
N PHE A 53 6.88 -9.18 -2.61
CA PHE A 53 6.81 -9.86 -1.30
C PHE A 53 7.57 -11.19 -1.25
N SER A 54 8.06 -11.70 -2.38
CA SER A 54 8.95 -12.86 -2.42
C SER A 54 10.43 -12.47 -2.42
N ASN A 55 10.73 -11.16 -2.40
CA ASN A 55 12.10 -10.65 -2.37
C ASN A 55 12.59 -10.52 -0.92
N ASP A 56 13.66 -11.25 -0.58
CA ASP A 56 14.23 -11.28 0.78
C ASP A 56 14.60 -9.88 1.29
N ALA A 57 15.17 -9.02 0.45
CA ALA A 57 15.55 -7.66 0.87
C ALA A 57 14.33 -6.79 1.21
N VAL A 58 13.21 -6.96 0.49
CA VAL A 58 11.95 -6.28 0.81
C VAL A 58 11.39 -6.80 2.12
N LEU A 59 11.40 -8.12 2.32
CA LEU A 59 10.93 -8.74 3.56
C LEU A 59 11.76 -8.32 4.77
N ASP A 60 13.08 -8.23 4.62
CA ASP A 60 13.99 -7.76 5.66
C ASP A 60 13.69 -6.30 6.03
N LEU A 61 13.49 -5.42 5.04
CA LEU A 61 13.10 -4.03 5.27
C LEU A 61 11.75 -3.92 6.00
N LEU A 62 10.76 -4.73 5.60
CA LEU A 62 9.45 -4.75 6.26
C LEU A 62 9.58 -5.24 7.71
N ASN A 63 10.36 -6.31 7.94
CA ASN A 63 10.61 -6.85 9.27
C ASN A 63 11.31 -5.84 10.17
N GLU A 64 12.29 -5.10 9.66
CA GLU A 64 12.95 -4.01 10.38
C GLU A 64 11.97 -2.89 10.77
N GLN A 65 11.07 -2.51 9.86
CA GLN A 65 10.07 -1.46 10.13
C GLN A 65 9.03 -1.88 11.17
N ILE A 66 8.64 -3.16 11.14
CA ILE A 66 7.73 -3.76 12.14
C ILE A 66 8.43 -3.82 13.50
N THR A 67 9.68 -4.28 13.57
CA THR A 67 10.43 -4.39 14.83
C THR A 67 10.83 -3.03 15.41
N LYS A 68 11.07 -2.02 14.59
CA LYS A 68 11.33 -0.63 15.03
C LYS A 68 10.07 0.10 15.52
N GLY A 69 8.90 -0.55 15.52
CA GLY A 69 7.65 -0.02 16.06
C GLY A 69 7.01 1.09 15.22
N GLN A 70 7.44 1.28 13.97
CA GLN A 70 6.81 2.20 13.02
C GLN A 70 5.73 1.50 12.17
N GLY A 71 5.76 0.17 12.07
CA GLY A 71 4.71 -0.63 11.47
C GLY A 71 3.64 -1.02 12.49
N ARG A 72 2.55 -0.26 12.60
CA ARG A 72 1.33 -0.81 13.19
C ARG A 72 0.88 -1.97 12.28
N PRO A 73 0.75 -3.20 12.80
CA PRO A 73 0.44 -4.36 11.99
C PRO A 73 -0.96 -4.21 11.38
N ILE A 74 -1.07 -4.56 10.10
CA ILE A 74 -2.34 -4.80 9.41
C ILE A 74 -3.10 -5.83 10.25
N ARG A 75 -4.09 -5.37 11.03
CA ARG A 75 -4.98 -6.27 11.77
C ARG A 75 -5.87 -6.95 10.74
N ARG A 76 -5.65 -8.24 10.50
CA ARG A 76 -6.68 -9.11 9.91
C ARG A 76 -7.91 -9.01 10.81
N MET A 77 -9.00 -8.44 10.31
CA MET A 77 -10.35 -8.69 10.82
C MET A 77 -10.86 -10.00 10.24
#